data_AF-A0AAV9V2Q9-F1
#
_entry.id   AF-A0AAV9V2Q9-F1
#
_cell.length_a   1.000
_cell.length_b   1.000
_cell.length_c   1.000
_cell.angle_alpha   90.00
_cell.angle_beta   90.00
_cell.angle_gamma   90.00
#
_symmetry.space_group_name_H-M   'P 1'
#
loop_
_entity.id
_entity.type
_entity.pdbx_description
1 polymer ?
#
loop_
_entity_poly.entity_id
_entity_poly.type
_entity_poly.pdbx_seq_one_letter_code
_entity_poly.pdbx_strand_id
1 'polypeptide(L)'
;MHHIPNGDVYILFEDGEDTRQVQRGFAEDLSLGPKHIFVLPFGMERSPWNLEHVGKHVNLKADSIPTGTVNTGGDITGPFAFFIPAMAYSLGWVLERRSSDPGDNRVTITTRDGKLAWTYTDRKVPNGNVVELRDKTYSREQTFRISLDKGYAEYLSRGTRKDGYKDEERAQKSGFGYNRKGHGRGFCE
;
A
#
# COMPACT_ATOMS: atom_id res chain seq x y z
N MET A 1 -9.15 16.28 -12.26
CA MET A 1 -8.81 14.87 -11.99
C MET A 1 -7.89 14.89 -10.77
N HIS A 2 -8.31 14.35 -9.62
CA HIS A 2 -7.48 14.38 -8.42
C HIS A 2 -6.39 13.30 -8.54
N HIS A 3 -5.16 13.73 -8.73
CA HIS A 3 -4.00 12.83 -8.73
C HIS A 3 -3.69 12.36 -7.30
N ILE A 4 -3.19 11.14 -7.14
CA ILE A 4 -2.57 10.72 -5.88
C ILE A 4 -1.39 11.68 -5.63
N PRO A 5 -1.29 12.34 -4.46
CA PRO A 5 -0.24 13.33 -4.23
C PRO A 5 1.16 12.67 -4.22
N ASN A 6 2.18 13.47 -4.53
CA ASN A 6 3.56 13.07 -4.29
C ASN A 6 3.80 12.83 -2.79
N GLY A 7 4.75 11.93 -2.49
CA GLY A 7 5.18 11.65 -1.13
C GLY A 7 5.13 10.17 -0.79
N ASP A 8 5.06 9.90 0.50
CA ASP A 8 5.10 8.55 1.03
C ASP A 8 3.73 7.89 0.95
N VAL A 9 3.68 6.69 0.38
CA VAL A 9 2.47 5.92 0.16
C VAL A 9 2.67 4.44 0.49
N TYR A 10 1.59 3.76 0.84
CA TYR A 10 1.55 2.31 0.99
C TYR A 10 0.81 1.71 -0.19
N ILE A 11 1.43 0.77 -0.88
CA ILE A 11 0.79 -0.03 -1.92
C ILE A 11 0.32 -1.32 -1.26
N LEU A 12 -0.97 -1.60 -1.33
CA LEU A 12 -1.61 -2.73 -0.68
C LEU A 12 -2.28 -3.62 -1.72
N PHE A 13 -2.20 -4.93 -1.52
CA PHE A 13 -3.01 -5.92 -2.22
C PHE A 13 -4.11 -6.41 -1.29
N GLU A 14 -5.36 -6.35 -1.75
CA GLU A 14 -6.56 -6.74 -0.99
C GLU A 14 -7.16 -8.03 -1.59
N ASP A 15 -7.07 -9.13 -0.85
CA ASP A 15 -7.74 -10.39 -1.17
C ASP A 15 -8.75 -10.77 -0.08
N GLY A 16 -9.89 -10.09 -0.11
CA GLY A 16 -11.04 -10.43 0.74
C GLY A 16 -10.91 -9.64 2.00
N GLU A 17 -10.77 -10.32 3.13
CA GLU A 17 -10.39 -9.68 4.40
C GLU A 17 -8.86 -9.53 4.53
N ASP A 18 -8.07 -10.22 3.69
CA ASP A 18 -6.61 -10.18 3.76
C ASP A 18 -6.06 -8.97 3.02
N THR A 19 -5.41 -8.07 3.75
CA THR A 19 -4.65 -6.98 3.16
C THR A 19 -3.17 -7.17 3.43
N ARG A 20 -2.36 -7.09 2.37
CA ARG A 20 -0.92 -7.31 2.45
C ARG A 20 -0.19 -6.17 1.77
N GLN A 21 0.91 -5.71 2.38
CA GLN A 21 1.75 -4.68 1.78
C GLN A 21 2.50 -5.24 0.56
N VAL A 22 2.59 -4.45 -0.50
CA VAL A 22 3.41 -4.73 -1.68
C VAL A 22 4.74 -4.01 -1.50
N GLN A 23 5.87 -4.72 -1.51
CA GLN A 23 7.21 -4.11 -1.38
C GLN A 23 8.32 -5.09 -1.80
N ARG A 24 9.58 -4.66 -1.73
CA ARG A 24 10.76 -5.54 -1.74
C ARG A 24 10.76 -6.55 -0.59
N GLY A 25 11.49 -7.65 -0.78
CA GLY A 25 11.64 -8.71 0.20
C GLY A 25 12.44 -8.30 1.45
N PHE A 26 12.36 -9.12 2.50
CA PHE A 26 13.07 -8.91 3.77
C PHE A 26 14.52 -9.34 3.71
N ALA A 27 14.77 -10.45 3.04
CA ALA A 27 16.10 -10.98 2.80
C ALA A 27 16.40 -10.88 1.30
N GLU A 28 17.40 -10.09 0.97
CA GLU A 28 17.88 -9.92 -0.39
C GLU A 28 19.37 -10.21 -0.42
N ASP A 29 19.85 -10.79 -1.52
CA ASP A 29 21.29 -10.91 -1.73
C ASP A 29 21.93 -9.51 -1.86
N LEU A 30 23.24 -9.43 -1.63
CA LEU A 30 24.01 -8.18 -1.68
C LEU A 30 24.36 -7.73 -3.11
N SER A 31 23.88 -8.42 -4.15
CA SER A 31 24.13 -7.99 -5.52
C SER A 31 23.39 -6.69 -5.82
N LEU A 32 23.96 -5.88 -6.71
CA LEU A 32 23.31 -4.68 -7.24
C LEU A 32 22.32 -5.00 -8.37
N GLY A 33 22.05 -6.28 -8.61
CA GLY A 33 21.10 -6.73 -9.61
C GLY A 33 19.66 -6.29 -9.28
N PRO A 34 18.76 -6.36 -10.27
CA PRO A 34 17.35 -6.03 -10.08
C PRO A 34 16.73 -6.83 -8.93
N LYS A 35 15.98 -6.15 -8.05
CA LYS A 35 15.28 -6.79 -6.92
C LYS A 35 13.80 -6.90 -7.19
N HIS A 36 13.24 -8.09 -6.99
CA HIS A 36 11.82 -8.34 -7.18
C HIS A 36 10.94 -7.56 -6.19
N ILE A 37 9.75 -7.21 -6.64
CA ILE A 37 8.66 -6.72 -5.80
C ILE A 37 7.70 -7.87 -5.51
N PHE A 38 7.22 -7.93 -4.27
CA PHE A 38 6.36 -8.98 -3.76
C PHE A 38 5.13 -8.39 -3.09
N VAL A 39 4.06 -9.18 -3.04
CA VAL A 39 3.05 -9.03 -1.99
C VAL A 39 3.58 -9.77 -0.77
N LEU A 40 3.89 -9.03 0.29
CA LEU A 40 4.53 -9.56 1.49
C LEU A 40 3.60 -10.49 2.26
N PRO A 41 4.14 -11.39 3.10
CA PRO A 41 3.32 -12.18 4.01
C PRO A 41 2.51 -11.28 4.96
N PHE A 42 1.41 -11.81 5.46
CA PHE A 42 0.57 -11.12 6.43
C PHE A 42 1.35 -10.73 7.70
N GLY A 43 1.03 -9.57 8.29
CA GLY A 43 1.70 -9.03 9.47
C GLY A 43 3.12 -8.50 9.23
N MET A 44 3.63 -8.60 8.00
CA MET A 44 4.97 -8.14 7.64
C MET A 44 4.89 -6.75 7.01
N GLU A 45 5.66 -5.81 7.57
CA GLU A 45 5.65 -4.41 7.16
C GLU A 45 7.03 -3.93 6.71
N ARG A 46 7.02 -3.00 5.75
CA ARG A 46 8.22 -2.34 5.21
C ARG A 46 8.00 -0.83 5.14
N SER A 47 9.08 -0.13 4.82
CA SER A 47 9.03 1.32 4.60
C SER A 47 8.00 1.68 3.51
N PRO A 48 7.38 2.87 3.60
CA PRO A 48 6.50 3.35 2.56
C PRO A 48 7.24 3.47 1.22
N TRP A 49 6.48 3.39 0.14
CA TRP A 49 6.95 3.77 -1.18
C TRP A 49 7.03 5.29 -1.26
N ASN A 50 8.01 5.80 -2.01
CA ASN A 50 7.98 7.19 -2.42
C ASN A 50 7.39 7.31 -3.83
N LEU A 51 6.30 8.06 -3.97
CA LEU A 51 5.63 8.35 -5.22
C LEU A 51 5.99 9.75 -5.69
N GLU A 52 6.48 9.85 -6.92
CA GLU A 52 6.81 11.12 -7.56
C GLU A 52 6.26 11.19 -8.98
N HIS A 53 5.40 12.17 -9.27
CA HIS A 53 4.89 12.43 -10.62
C HIS A 53 5.98 13.00 -11.53
N VAL A 54 6.16 12.37 -12.69
CA VAL A 54 7.09 12.77 -13.74
C VAL A 54 6.31 12.83 -15.06
N GLY A 55 5.70 13.98 -15.32
CA GLY A 55 4.82 14.18 -16.48
C GLY A 55 3.55 13.33 -16.38
N LYS A 56 3.38 12.36 -17.30
CA LYS A 56 2.22 11.44 -17.32
C LYS A 56 2.46 10.12 -16.58
N HIS A 57 3.66 9.94 -16.02
CA HIS A 57 4.06 8.73 -15.33
C HIS A 57 4.39 9.05 -13.88
N VAL A 58 4.51 8.01 -13.07
CA VAL A 58 5.00 8.09 -11.69
C VAL A 58 6.31 7.32 -11.57
N ASN A 59 7.25 7.86 -10.82
CA ASN A 59 8.37 7.11 -10.28
C ASN A 59 7.92 6.53 -8.93
N LEU A 60 7.79 5.21 -8.85
CA LEU A 60 7.53 4.51 -7.60
C LEU A 60 8.86 3.98 -7.07
N LYS A 61 9.28 4.45 -5.89
CA LYS A 61 10.53 4.03 -5.27
C LYS A 61 10.27 3.14 -4.07
N ALA A 62 10.80 1.92 -4.11
CA ALA A 62 10.77 0.94 -3.03
C ALA A 62 12.00 1.11 -2.14
N ASP A 63 11.86 1.47 -0.86
CA ASP A 63 12.99 1.82 0.01
C ASP A 63 13.93 2.85 -0.63
N SER A 64 13.37 3.91 -1.23
CA SER A 64 14.09 4.94 -2.02
C SER A 64 14.74 4.49 -3.33
N ILE A 65 14.53 3.24 -3.77
CA ILE A 65 15.08 2.71 -5.03
C ILE A 65 14.02 2.74 -6.13
N PRO A 66 14.27 3.37 -7.29
CA PRO A 66 13.30 3.45 -8.37
C PRO A 66 12.98 2.07 -8.93
N THR A 67 11.71 1.89 -9.33
CA THR A 67 11.23 0.64 -9.93
C THR A 67 10.94 0.77 -11.41
N GLY A 68 10.98 -0.37 -12.10
CA GLY A 68 10.80 -0.43 -13.54
C GLY A 68 10.72 -1.86 -14.07
N THR A 69 11.02 -2.02 -15.35
CA THR A 69 11.01 -3.30 -16.05
C THR A 69 12.42 -3.73 -16.47
N VAL A 70 12.62 -5.04 -16.53
CA VAL A 70 13.75 -5.67 -17.22
C VAL A 70 13.25 -6.23 -18.55
N ASN A 71 14.06 -6.17 -19.60
CA ASN A 71 13.85 -6.95 -20.82
C ASN A 71 14.89 -8.08 -20.85
N THR A 72 14.47 -9.29 -20.47
CA THR A 72 15.33 -10.48 -20.56
C THR A 72 14.95 -11.28 -21.79
N GLY A 73 15.57 -10.99 -22.94
CA GLY A 73 15.48 -11.84 -24.13
C GLY A 73 14.06 -11.99 -24.70
N GLY A 74 13.18 -11.00 -24.52
CA GLY A 74 11.79 -11.04 -25.00
C GLY A 74 10.75 -11.20 -23.89
N ASP A 75 11.15 -11.67 -22.70
CA ASP A 75 10.24 -11.84 -21.58
C ASP A 75 10.40 -10.70 -20.55
N ILE A 76 9.28 -10.07 -20.19
CA ILE A 76 9.18 -9.12 -19.08
C ILE A 76 8.53 -9.86 -17.92
N THR A 77 9.31 -10.20 -16.89
CA THR A 77 8.89 -11.16 -15.86
C THR A 77 8.24 -10.52 -14.62
N GLY A 78 8.45 -9.21 -14.40
CA GLY A 78 7.90 -8.52 -13.24
C GLY A 78 8.38 -7.09 -13.09
N PRO A 79 7.80 -6.35 -12.13
CA PRO A 79 8.40 -5.11 -11.66
C PRO A 79 9.63 -5.40 -10.78
N PHE A 80 10.66 -4.59 -10.98
CA PHE A 80 11.91 -4.68 -10.22
C PHE A 80 12.32 -3.32 -9.67
N ALA A 81 12.99 -3.31 -8.52
CA ALA A 81 13.76 -2.17 -8.01
C ALA A 81 15.19 -2.23 -8.52
N PHE A 82 15.74 -1.08 -8.93
CA PHE A 82 17.05 -0.97 -9.57
C PHE A 82 18.01 -0.11 -8.76
N PHE A 83 18.98 -0.75 -8.10
CA PHE A 83 20.10 -0.03 -7.49
C PHE A 83 20.96 0.71 -8.52
N ILE A 84 21.05 0.17 -9.74
CA ILE A 84 21.70 0.80 -10.88
C ILE A 84 20.60 1.10 -11.93
N PRO A 85 20.08 2.34 -11.98
CA PRO A 85 18.95 2.69 -12.87
C PRO A 85 19.20 2.40 -14.35
N ALA A 86 20.46 2.46 -14.80
CA ALA A 86 20.85 2.17 -16.18
C ALA A 86 20.63 0.70 -16.60
N MET A 87 20.40 -0.21 -15.66
CA MET A 87 20.04 -1.61 -15.97
C MET A 87 18.56 -1.79 -16.32
N ALA A 88 17.72 -0.80 -16.04
CA ALA A 88 16.30 -0.88 -16.34
C ALA A 88 16.06 -0.67 -17.84
N TYR A 89 15.20 -1.51 -18.43
CA TYR A 89 14.69 -1.26 -19.78
C TYR A 89 13.76 -0.03 -19.78
N SER A 90 12.95 0.12 -18.74
CA SER A 90 12.13 1.30 -18.50
C SER A 90 11.95 1.51 -16.99
N LEU A 91 11.88 2.77 -16.55
CA LEU A 91 11.60 3.13 -15.14
C LEU A 91 10.22 3.77 -15.01
N GLY A 92 9.58 3.65 -13.86
CA GLY A 92 8.30 4.31 -13.60
C GLY A 92 7.11 3.71 -14.35
N TRP A 93 5.93 4.17 -13.95
CA TRP A 93 4.66 3.47 -14.17
C TRP A 93 3.54 4.44 -14.50
N VAL A 94 2.41 3.91 -14.94
CA VAL A 94 1.14 4.64 -15.01
C VAL A 94 0.21 4.08 -13.93
N LEU A 95 -0.49 4.97 -13.23
CA LEU A 95 -1.51 4.59 -12.25
C LEU A 95 -2.89 4.85 -12.85
N GLU A 96 -3.64 3.79 -13.10
CA GLU A 96 -4.98 3.85 -13.68
C GLU A 96 -6.01 3.63 -12.56
N ARG A 97 -6.79 4.64 -12.20
CA ARG A 97 -7.85 4.50 -11.18
C ARG A 97 -8.91 3.50 -11.64
N ARG A 98 -9.38 2.67 -10.70
CA ARG A 98 -10.44 1.67 -10.96
C ARG A 98 -11.85 2.26 -10.92
N SER A 99 -12.01 3.39 -10.25
CA SER A 99 -13.26 4.12 -10.10
C SER A 99 -13.07 5.60 -10.42
N SER A 100 -14.15 6.23 -10.87
CA SER A 100 -14.25 7.69 -10.99
C SER A 100 -14.44 8.37 -9.64
N ASP A 101 -14.78 7.61 -8.59
CA ASP A 101 -14.87 8.11 -7.22
C ASP A 101 -13.48 8.57 -6.72
N PRO A 102 -13.31 9.86 -6.37
CA PRO A 102 -12.06 10.37 -5.82
C PRO A 102 -11.60 9.66 -4.55
N GLY A 103 -12.52 9.12 -3.75
CA GLY A 103 -12.24 8.41 -2.50
C GLY A 103 -11.79 6.96 -2.68
N ASP A 104 -12.03 6.36 -3.84
CA ASP A 104 -11.51 5.03 -4.16
C ASP A 104 -10.07 5.14 -4.67
N ASN A 105 -9.14 4.74 -3.81
CA ASN A 105 -7.71 4.74 -4.12
C ASN A 105 -7.22 3.42 -4.72
N ARG A 106 -8.14 2.60 -5.27
CA ARG A 106 -7.78 1.42 -6.04
C ARG A 106 -7.30 1.78 -7.44
N VAL A 107 -6.17 1.20 -7.82
CA VAL A 107 -5.47 1.44 -9.08
C VAL A 107 -5.03 0.13 -9.73
N THR A 108 -4.89 0.15 -11.05
CA THR A 108 -4.04 -0.78 -11.79
C THR A 108 -2.73 -0.07 -12.11
N ILE A 109 -1.61 -0.70 -11.78
CA ILE A 109 -0.26 -0.16 -12.00
C ILE A 109 0.28 -0.77 -13.29
N THR A 110 0.57 0.05 -14.29
CA THR A 110 0.88 -0.42 -15.65
C THR A 110 2.22 0.11 -16.15
N THR A 111 2.80 -0.59 -17.13
CA THR A 111 3.94 -0.09 -17.91
C THR A 111 3.61 1.24 -18.58
N ARG A 112 4.64 2.00 -18.99
CA ARG A 112 4.44 3.33 -19.59
C ARG A 112 3.56 3.32 -20.85
N ASP A 113 3.55 2.22 -21.60
CA ASP A 113 2.71 2.02 -22.78
C ASP A 113 1.30 1.49 -22.44
N GLY A 114 1.02 1.22 -21.17
CA GLY A 114 -0.26 0.74 -20.65
C GLY A 114 -0.61 -0.70 -21.00
N LYS A 115 0.30 -1.48 -21.59
CA LYS A 115 0.01 -2.84 -22.09
C LYS A 115 0.09 -3.90 -21.00
N LEU A 116 1.13 -3.84 -20.17
CA LEU A 116 1.35 -4.79 -19.09
C LEU A 116 0.98 -4.17 -17.75
N ALA A 117 0.39 -4.96 -16.87
CA ALA A 117 -0.01 -4.56 -15.53
C ALA A 117 0.69 -5.42 -14.47
N TRP A 118 0.99 -4.79 -13.34
CA TRP A 118 1.38 -5.50 -12.12
C TRP A 118 0.26 -6.49 -11.79
N THR A 119 0.62 -7.75 -11.56
CA THR A 119 -0.33 -8.83 -11.32
C THR A 119 0.17 -9.66 -10.14
N TYR A 120 -0.65 -9.74 -9.09
CA TYR A 120 -0.45 -10.70 -8.01
C TYR A 120 -0.46 -12.13 -8.55
N THR A 121 0.40 -12.98 -8.00
CA THR A 121 0.41 -14.41 -8.33
C THR A 121 0.45 -15.26 -7.05
N ASP A 122 -0.17 -16.44 -7.10
CA ASP A 122 -0.09 -17.41 -6.00
C ASP A 122 1.29 -18.10 -5.89
N ARG A 123 2.25 -17.73 -6.76
CA ARG A 123 3.62 -18.21 -6.69
C ARG A 123 4.30 -17.65 -5.44
N LYS A 124 4.36 -18.49 -4.41
CA LYS A 124 5.00 -18.18 -3.13
C LYS A 124 6.50 -18.48 -3.16
N VAL A 125 7.28 -17.52 -2.68
CA VAL A 125 8.72 -17.64 -2.41
C VAL A 125 8.99 -17.17 -0.97
N PRO A 126 10.20 -17.35 -0.41
CA PRO A 126 10.46 -16.99 0.99
C PRO A 126 10.09 -15.54 1.38
N ASN A 127 10.16 -14.60 0.43
CA ASN A 127 9.85 -13.18 0.65
C ASN A 127 8.37 -12.79 0.48
N GLY A 128 7.50 -13.74 0.09
CA GLY A 128 6.08 -13.48 -0.17
C GLY A 128 5.60 -14.04 -1.52
N ASN A 129 4.53 -13.46 -2.03
CA ASN A 129 3.96 -13.79 -3.34
C ASN A 129 4.58 -12.90 -4.42
N VAL A 130 4.95 -13.50 -5.55
CA VAL A 130 5.57 -12.74 -6.65
C VAL A 130 4.54 -11.84 -7.31
N VAL A 131 4.93 -10.58 -7.55
CA VAL A 131 4.23 -9.70 -8.49
C VAL A 131 4.88 -9.86 -9.86
N GLU A 132 4.07 -10.17 -10.88
CA GLU A 132 4.52 -10.32 -12.27
C GLU A 132 3.96 -9.19 -13.13
N LEU A 133 4.50 -9.06 -14.36
CA LEU A 133 3.91 -8.21 -15.39
C LEU A 133 3.18 -9.12 -16.38
N ARG A 134 1.88 -8.90 -16.52
CA ARG A 134 1.02 -9.66 -17.45
C ARG A 134 0.15 -8.71 -18.26
N ASP A 135 -0.47 -9.20 -19.32
CA ASP A 135 -1.41 -8.41 -20.11
C ASP A 135 -2.47 -7.77 -19.22
N LYS A 136 -2.76 -6.49 -19.47
CA LYS A 136 -3.73 -5.73 -18.71
C LYS A 136 -5.14 -6.25 -18.96
N THR A 137 -5.76 -6.83 -17.94
CA THR A 137 -7.13 -7.37 -17.97
C THR A 137 -8.05 -6.69 -16.98
N TYR A 138 -7.53 -5.81 -16.12
CA TYR A 138 -8.29 -5.15 -15.04
C TYR A 138 -8.90 -6.15 -14.05
N SER A 139 -8.25 -7.30 -13.88
CA SER A 139 -8.69 -8.30 -12.93
C SER A 139 -8.44 -7.85 -11.49
N ARG A 140 -8.96 -8.63 -10.53
CA ARG A 140 -8.77 -8.38 -9.11
C ARG A 140 -7.30 -8.49 -8.72
N GLU A 141 -6.58 -9.45 -9.31
CA GLU A 141 -5.14 -9.67 -9.12
C GLU A 141 -4.29 -8.50 -9.63
N GLN A 142 -4.86 -7.63 -10.47
CA GLN A 142 -4.23 -6.40 -11.00
C GLN A 142 -4.74 -5.12 -10.32
N THR A 143 -5.47 -5.27 -9.20
CA THR A 143 -6.02 -4.15 -8.45
C THR A 143 -5.27 -4.00 -7.14
N PHE A 144 -4.63 -2.84 -6.97
CA PHE A 144 -3.89 -2.47 -5.77
C PHE A 144 -4.50 -1.23 -5.17
N ARG A 145 -4.43 -1.09 -3.85
CA ARG A 145 -4.85 0.13 -3.16
C ARG A 145 -3.66 0.97 -2.78
N ILE A 146 -3.76 2.27 -3.01
CA ILE A 146 -2.78 3.25 -2.54
C ILE A 146 -3.31 3.92 -1.27
N SER A 147 -2.57 3.85 -0.16
CA SER A 147 -2.89 4.53 1.10
C SER A 147 -1.85 5.61 1.42
N LEU A 148 -2.31 6.78 1.85
CA LEU A 148 -1.45 7.83 2.41
C LEU A 148 -1.28 7.70 3.93
N ASP A 149 -2.11 6.87 4.56
CA ASP A 149 -2.12 6.68 6.00
C ASP A 149 -1.40 5.38 6.39
N LYS A 150 -0.39 5.53 7.24
CA LYS A 150 0.36 4.44 7.87
C LYS A 150 -0.52 3.64 8.82
N GLY A 151 -1.40 4.31 9.58
CA GLY A 151 -2.30 3.66 10.53
C GLY A 151 -3.27 2.69 9.84
N TYR A 152 -3.72 3.03 8.64
CA TYR A 152 -4.55 2.15 7.82
C TYR A 152 -3.80 0.90 7.34
N ALA A 153 -2.56 1.04 6.89
CA ALA A 153 -1.72 -0.09 6.49
C ALA A 153 -1.41 -1.01 7.69
N GLU A 154 -1.11 -0.43 8.86
CA GLU A 154 -0.86 -1.16 10.11
C GLU A 154 -2.11 -1.82 10.71
N TYR A 155 -3.28 -1.20 10.56
CA TYR A 155 -4.54 -1.79 11.03
C TYR A 155 -4.92 -3.03 10.21
N LEU A 156 -4.78 -2.95 8.89
CA LEU A 156 -5.15 -4.04 8.00
C LEU A 156 -4.14 -5.19 8.00
N SER A 157 -2.85 -4.92 8.22
CA SER A 157 -1.79 -5.94 8.32
C SER A 157 -1.93 -6.84 9.57
N ARG A 158 -2.63 -6.37 10.61
CA ARG A 158 -2.87 -7.10 11.87
C ARG A 158 -4.11 -8.00 11.82
N GLY A 159 -4.90 -7.89 10.76
CA GLY A 159 -6.14 -8.64 10.57
C GLY A 159 -7.25 -8.11 11.45
N THR A 160 -8.45 -8.13 10.91
CA THR A 160 -9.69 -7.93 11.65
C THR A 160 -9.88 -9.05 12.67
N ARG A 161 -9.24 -8.96 13.84
CA ARG A 161 -9.91 -9.45 15.05
C ARG A 161 -11.12 -8.55 15.24
N LYS A 162 -12.30 -9.08 14.92
CA LYS A 162 -13.59 -8.54 15.37
C LYS A 162 -13.56 -8.44 16.90
N ASP A 163 -13.14 -7.30 17.41
CA ASP A 163 -13.59 -6.78 18.69
C ASP A 163 -14.09 -5.37 18.41
N GLY A 164 -15.42 -5.22 18.52
CA GLY A 164 -16.17 -4.08 18.01
C GLY A 164 -15.63 -2.74 18.46
N TYR A 165 -15.28 -1.90 17.50
CA TYR A 165 -15.16 -0.46 17.70
C TYR A 165 -16.56 0.07 18.00
N LYS A 166 -16.89 0.22 19.28
CA LYS A 166 -17.99 1.08 19.70
C LYS A 166 -17.54 2.52 19.43
N ASP A 167 -18.21 3.17 18.49
CA ASP A 167 -18.23 4.62 18.40
C ASP A 167 -18.76 5.18 19.73
N GLU A 168 -17.87 5.67 20.60
CA GLU A 168 -18.26 6.66 21.60
C GLU A 168 -18.19 8.04 20.96
N GLU A 169 -19.20 8.27 20.14
CA GLU A 169 -19.71 9.59 19.83
C GLU A 169 -20.25 10.21 21.14
N ARG A 170 -19.41 10.95 21.86
CA ARG A 170 -19.90 11.97 22.80
C ARG A 170 -19.26 13.31 22.50
N ALA A 171 -19.86 13.93 21.49
CA ALA A 171 -19.88 15.35 21.30
C ALA A 171 -20.20 16.08 22.61
N GLN A 172 -19.44 17.16 22.77
CA GLN A 172 -19.66 18.30 23.64
C GLN A 172 -21.16 18.68 23.79
N LYS A 173 -21.62 18.77 25.04
CA LYS A 173 -22.60 19.76 25.50
C LYS A 173 -22.01 20.41 26.76
N SER A 174 -21.50 21.63 26.66
CA SER A 174 -22.10 22.85 27.25
C SER A 174 -22.65 22.59 28.67
N GLY A 175 -22.06 23.10 29.75
CA GLY A 175 -21.97 24.52 30.06
C GLY A 175 -22.97 24.86 31.18
N PHE A 176 -22.45 25.33 32.31
CA PHE A 176 -23.12 26.04 33.42
C PHE A 176 -24.16 25.30 34.30
N GLY A 177 -24.01 25.44 35.63
CA GLY A 177 -25.12 25.30 36.59
C GLY A 177 -24.75 24.77 37.97
N TYR A 178 -24.51 25.67 38.93
CA TYR A 178 -24.28 25.42 40.35
C TYR A 178 -25.54 24.86 41.06
N ASN A 179 -25.38 24.01 42.08
CA ASN A 179 -25.95 24.29 43.41
C ASN A 179 -25.42 23.41 44.55
N ARG A 180 -25.18 24.08 45.67
CA ARG A 180 -24.86 23.56 47.01
C ARG A 180 -26.03 22.77 47.60
N LYS A 181 -25.73 21.81 48.49
CA LYS A 181 -26.22 21.77 49.89
C LYS A 181 -25.56 20.62 50.66
N GLY A 182 -24.91 20.95 51.76
CA GLY A 182 -24.48 19.98 52.77
C GLY A 182 -25.60 19.62 53.75
N HIS A 183 -25.38 18.53 54.48
CA HIS A 183 -25.91 18.04 55.78
C HIS A 183 -25.49 16.55 55.79
N GLY A 184 -24.81 15.93 56.75
CA GLY A 184 -24.58 16.19 58.17
C GLY A 184 -24.84 14.86 58.92
N ARG A 185 -23.88 14.44 59.75
CA ARG A 185 -23.90 13.30 60.73
C ARG A 185 -23.84 11.89 60.11
N GLY A 186 -23.12 10.90 60.62
CA GLY A 186 -22.31 10.72 61.83
C GLY A 186 -22.29 9.21 62.19
N PHE A 187 -21.22 8.77 62.87
CA PHE A 187 -21.01 7.48 63.58
C PHE A 187 -20.73 6.22 62.72
N CYS A 188 -19.50 5.67 62.78
CA CYS A 188 -18.96 4.57 63.66
C CYS A 188 -19.53 3.19 63.23
N GLU A 189 -18.76 2.12 63.02
CA GLU A 189 -17.40 1.70 63.44
C GLU A 189 -16.47 1.37 62.26
#